data_AF-A0A1Q7UIS4-F1
#
_entry.id   AF-A0A1Q7UIS4-F1
#
_cell.length_a   1.000
_cell.length_b   1.000
_cell.length_c   1.000
_cell.angle_alpha   90.00
_cell.angle_beta   90.00
_cell.angle_gamma   90.00
#
_symmetry.space_group_name_H-M   'P 1'
#
loop_
_entity.id
_entity.type
_entity.pdbx_description
1 polymer ?
#
loop_
_entity_poly.entity_id
_entity_poly.type
_entity_poly.pdbx_seq_one_letter_code
_entity_poly.pdbx_strand_id
1 'polypeptide(L)'
;MTFDGVSSDRMQEMEKEMEGGQPPEGFPKSELLVLHDADAEKSLVVVIFENEDDYRKGDEILSAMPAGDTPGQRTSVAKYDVAMRMSS
;
A
#
# COMPACT_ATOMS: atom_id res chain seq x y z
N MET A 1 0.47 -5.78 -2.68
CA MET A 1 1.48 -6.19 -1.68
C MET A 1 0.75 -6.80 -0.50
N THR A 2 1.27 -7.88 0.09
CA THR A 2 0.68 -8.48 1.30
C THR A 2 1.58 -8.28 2.51
N PHE A 3 0.97 -8.17 3.68
CA PHE A 3 1.63 -7.97 4.97
C PHE A 3 1.02 -8.90 6.01
N ASP A 4 1.87 -9.48 6.86
CA ASP A 4 1.47 -10.24 8.05
C ASP A 4 1.83 -9.45 9.32
N GLY A 5 1.17 -9.76 10.44
CA GLY A 5 1.40 -9.10 11.73
C GLY A 5 0.84 -7.68 11.79
N VAL A 6 -0.24 -7.42 11.06
CA VAL A 6 -0.90 -6.11 11.00
C VAL A 6 -2.08 -6.08 11.97
N SER A 7 -1.93 -5.44 13.11
CA SER A 7 -3.00 -5.30 14.11
C SER A 7 -3.98 -4.17 13.76
N SER A 8 -5.18 -4.21 14.33
CA SER A 8 -6.17 -3.13 14.18
C SER A 8 -5.67 -1.78 14.72
N ASP A 9 -4.89 -1.80 15.80
CA ASP A 9 -4.30 -0.58 16.37
C ASP A 9 -3.28 0.04 15.40
N ARG A 10 -2.45 -0.79 14.76
CA ARG A 10 -1.50 -0.31 13.74
C ARG A 10 -2.21 0.29 12.52
N MET A 11 -3.34 -0.30 12.11
CA MET A 11 -4.15 0.26 11.03
C MET A 11 -4.73 1.64 11.37
N GLN A 12 -5.24 1.82 12.59
CA GLN A 12 -5.76 3.13 13.05
C GLN A 12 -4.66 4.17 13.20
N GLU A 13 -3.46 3.77 13.62
CA GLU A 13 -2.30 4.67 13.65
C GLU A 13 -1.92 5.11 12.24
N MET A 14 -1.84 4.17 11.30
CA MET A 14 -1.47 4.46 9.93
C MET A 14 -2.52 5.33 9.21
N GLU A 15 -3.81 5.13 9.47
CA GLU A 15 -4.86 6.01 8.96
C GLU A 15 -4.64 7.47 9.41
N LYS A 16 -4.31 7.70 10.68
CA LYS A 16 -4.00 9.04 11.20
C LYS A 16 -2.72 9.62 10.59
N GLU A 17 -1.68 8.80 10.43
CA GLU A 17 -0.44 9.18 9.75
C GLU A 17 -0.72 9.61 8.29
N MET A 18 -1.65 8.94 7.61
CA MET A 18 -2.00 9.22 6.21
C MET A 18 -2.94 10.43 6.06
N GLU A 19 -3.87 10.65 6.98
CA GLU A 19 -4.75 11.83 6.99
C GLU A 19 -3.97 13.14 7.22
N GLY A 20 -2.92 13.08 8.06
CA GLY A 20 -2.05 14.22 8.34
C GLY A 20 -0.77 14.28 7.49
N GLY A 21 -0.43 13.20 6.80
CA GLY A 21 0.82 13.02 6.09
C GLY A 21 0.76 13.36 4.62
N GLN A 22 1.92 13.60 4.03
CA GLN A 22 2.09 13.65 2.58
C GLN A 22 2.69 12.32 2.12
N PRO A 23 2.33 11.83 0.92
CA PRO A 23 3.00 10.69 0.34
C PRO A 23 4.52 10.95 0.24
N PRO A 24 5.36 9.89 0.21
CA PRO A 24 6.80 10.04 0.11
C PRO A 24 7.23 10.98 -1.01
N GLU A 25 8.34 11.69 -0.83
CA GLU A 25 8.81 12.65 -1.83
C GLU A 25 8.96 11.99 -3.22
N GLY A 26 8.36 12.61 -4.23
CA GLY A 26 8.40 12.11 -5.60
C GLY A 26 7.49 10.90 -5.86
N PHE A 27 6.74 10.40 -4.87
CA PHE A 27 5.77 9.34 -5.08
C PHE A 27 4.69 9.79 -6.07
N PRO A 28 4.41 9.01 -7.12
CA PRO A 28 3.47 9.42 -8.16
C PRO A 28 2.03 9.43 -7.64
N LYS A 29 1.20 10.24 -8.28
CA LYS A 29 -0.23 10.25 -8.01
C LYS A 29 -0.79 8.86 -8.31
N SER A 30 -1.46 8.29 -7.33
CA SER A 30 -1.98 6.94 -7.41
C SER A 30 -3.20 6.82 -6.51
N GLU A 31 -3.95 5.75 -6.73
CA GLU A 31 -4.99 5.34 -5.80
C GLU A 31 -4.47 4.21 -4.91
N LEU A 32 -4.80 4.30 -3.63
CA LEU A 32 -4.42 3.34 -2.62
C LEU A 32 -5.67 2.69 -2.02
N LEU A 33 -5.71 1.37 -2.06
CA LEU A 33 -6.71 0.56 -1.38
C LEU A 33 -5.99 -0.30 -0.34
N VAL A 34 -6.46 -0.25 0.91
CA VAL A 34 -5.94 -1.07 1.99
C VAL A 34 -7.06 -1.95 2.53
N LEU A 35 -6.88 -3.26 2.40
CA LEU A 35 -7.80 -4.27 2.93
C LEU A 35 -7.13 -4.89 4.15
N HIS A 36 -7.82 -4.88 5.29
CA HIS A 36 -7.30 -5.43 6.54
C HIS A 36 -8.20 -6.57 7.02
N ASP A 37 -7.56 -7.68 7.38
CA ASP A 37 -8.17 -8.80 8.08
C ASP A 37 -7.63 -8.79 9.51
N ALA A 38 -8.45 -8.27 10.43
CA ALA A 38 -8.10 -8.13 11.83
C ALA A 38 -7.97 -9.47 12.56
N ASP A 39 -8.75 -10.48 12.15
CA ASP A 39 -8.73 -11.80 12.79
C ASP A 39 -7.47 -12.58 12.42
N ALA A 40 -7.00 -12.43 11.17
CA ALA A 40 -5.77 -13.06 10.69
C ALA A 40 -4.50 -12.21 10.90
N GLU A 41 -4.65 -10.96 11.35
CA GLU A 41 -3.60 -9.94 11.41
C GLU A 41 -2.88 -9.75 10.07
N LYS A 42 -3.65 -9.62 8.98
CA LYS A 42 -3.12 -9.47 7.61
C LYS A 42 -3.61 -8.22 6.92
N SER A 43 -2.80 -7.71 6.00
CA SER A 43 -3.20 -6.62 5.12
C SER A 43 -2.84 -6.88 3.67
N LEU A 44 -3.74 -6.50 2.76
CA LEU A 44 -3.51 -6.42 1.34
C LEU A 44 -3.57 -4.95 0.94
N VAL A 45 -2.43 -4.44 0.46
CA VAL A 45 -2.31 -3.09 -0.08
C VAL A 45 -2.26 -3.15 -1.60
N VAL A 46 -3.19 -2.48 -2.25
CA VAL A 46 -3.25 -2.33 -3.71
C VAL A 46 -3.00 -0.87 -4.06
N VAL A 47 -2.00 -0.63 -4.89
CA VAL A 47 -1.69 0.69 -5.44
C VAL A 47 -2.00 0.66 -6.93
N ILE A 48 -2.85 1.57 -7.39
CA ILE A 48 -3.24 1.70 -8.80
C ILE A 48 -2.56 2.96 -9.34
N PHE A 49 -1.68 2.77 -10.32
CA PHE A 49 -0.97 3.84 -11.01
C PHE A 49 -1.63 4.17 -12.35
N GLU A 50 -1.46 5.40 -12.82
CA GLU A 50 -2.04 5.83 -14.10
C GLU A 50 -1.32 5.20 -15.31
N ASN A 51 -0.02 4.93 -15.20
CA ASN A 51 0.81 4.39 -16.28
C ASN A 51 2.01 3.59 -15.75
N GLU A 52 2.78 3.00 -16.69
CA GLU A 52 3.96 2.17 -16.40
C GLU A 52 5.11 2.95 -15.74
N ASP A 53 5.29 4.23 -16.09
CA ASP A 53 6.37 5.06 -15.53
C ASP A 53 6.10 5.38 -14.06
N ASP A 54 4.84 5.70 -13.74
CA ASP A 54 4.39 5.89 -12.36
C ASP A 54 4.50 4.58 -11.57
N TYR A 55 4.14 3.43 -12.16
CA TYR A 55 4.35 2.14 -11.52
C TYR A 55 5.82 1.92 -11.17
N ARG A 56 6.74 2.10 -12.13
CA ARG A 56 8.18 1.88 -11.89
C ARG A 56 8.71 2.77 -10.77
N LYS A 57 8.37 4.06 -10.81
CA LYS A 57 8.81 5.02 -9.79
C LYS A 57 8.22 4.70 -8.42
N GLY A 58 6.93 4.36 -8.37
CA GLY A 58 6.25 3.97 -7.13
C GLY A 58 6.84 2.70 -6.54
N ASP A 59 7.11 1.69 -7.37
CA ASP A 59 7.69 0.40 -6.95
C ASP A 59 9.11 0.57 -6.38
N GLU A 60 9.93 1.42 -6.99
CA GLU A 60 11.27 1.76 -6.48
C GLU A 60 11.19 2.39 -5.08
N ILE A 61 10.32 3.38 -4.90
CA ILE A 61 10.13 4.08 -3.61
C ILE A 61 9.60 3.11 -2.55
N LEU A 62 8.56 2.33 -2.86
CA LEU A 62 7.96 1.38 -1.92
C LEU A 62 8.91 0.24 -1.57
N SER A 63 9.71 -0.23 -2.53
CA SER A 63 10.71 -1.28 -2.30
C SER A 63 11.85 -0.79 -1.42
N ALA A 64 12.19 0.50 -1.49
CA ALA A 64 13.20 1.12 -0.64
C ALA A 64 12.72 1.42 0.79
N MET A 65 11.39 1.36 1.06
CA MET A 65 10.87 1.62 2.40
C MET A 65 11.39 0.60 3.42
N PRO A 66 11.95 1.06 4.55
CA PRO A 66 12.31 0.20 5.68
C PRO A 66 11.12 -0.62 6.17
N ALA A 67 11.37 -1.83 6.66
CA ALA A 67 10.30 -2.69 7.19
C ALA A 67 9.51 -2.02 8.35
N GLY A 68 10.19 -1.20 9.17
CA GLY A 68 9.56 -0.44 10.25
C GLY A 68 8.59 0.65 9.79
N ASP A 69 8.71 1.09 8.53
CA ASP A 69 7.88 2.15 7.94
C ASP A 69 6.70 1.56 7.15
N THR A 70 6.56 0.23 7.14
CA THR A 70 5.44 -0.47 6.51
C THR A 70 4.41 -0.89 7.56
N PRO A 71 3.15 -1.18 7.17
CA PRO A 71 2.09 -1.54 8.12
C PRO A 71 2.39 -2.80 8.96
N GLY A 72 3.28 -3.67 8.48
CA GLY A 72 3.68 -4.92 9.12
C GLY A 72 4.79 -5.60 8.32
N GLN A 73 4.98 -6.91 8.51
CA GLN A 73 6.00 -7.63 7.74
C GLN A 73 5.50 -7.88 6.31
N ARG A 74 6.10 -7.20 5.33
CA ARG A 74 5.84 -7.44 3.91
C ARG A 74 6.19 -8.87 3.52
N THR A 75 5.22 -9.60 2.99
CA THR A 75 5.36 -11.01 2.61
C THR A 75 5.38 -11.23 1.10
N SER A 76 4.74 -10.35 0.32
CA SER A 76 4.78 -10.46 -1.15
C SER A 76 4.58 -9.12 -1.85
N VAL A 77 5.15 -9.03 -3.05
CA VAL A 77 4.95 -7.95 -4.03
C VAL A 77 4.62 -8.59 -5.37
N ALA A 78 3.59 -8.06 -6.05
CA ALA A 78 3.16 -8.55 -7.35
C ALA A 78 2.63 -7.37 -8.18
N LYS A 79 2.87 -7.44 -9.49
CA LYS A 79 2.38 -6.49 -10.49
C LYS A 79 1.25 -7.13 -11.28
N TYR A 80 0.20 -6.35 -11.56
CA TYR A 80 -0.93 -6.74 -12.38
C TYR A 80 -1.38 -5.58 -13.26
N ASP A 81 -1.92 -5.89 -14.43
CA ASP A 81 -2.69 -4.93 -15.22
C ASP A 81 -4.15 -4.92 -14.73
N VAL A 82 -4.74 -3.72 -14.63
CA VAL A 82 -6.17 -3.59 -14.30
C VAL A 82 -6.99 -3.95 -15.53
N ALA A 83 -7.40 -5.22 -15.62
CA ALA A 83 -8.20 -5.70 -16.75
C ALA A 83 -9.62 -5.11 -16.78
N MET A 84 -10.21 -4.82 -15.61
CA MET A 84 -11.54 -4.26 -15.48
C MET A 84 -11.69 -3.52 -14.16
N ARG A 85 -12.41 -2.40 -14.17
CA ARG A 85 -12.81 -1.67 -12.97
C ARG A 85 -14.20 -1.06 -13.17
N MET A 86 -15.11 -1.34 -12.26
CA MET A 86 -16.52 -0.92 -12.35
C MET A 86 -16.98 -0.33 -11.02
N SER A 87 -17.80 0.71 -11.10
CA SER A 87 -18.57 1.27 -9.98
C SER A 87 -20.06 1.15 -10.32
N SER A 88 -20.87 0.70 -9.38
CA SER A 88 -22.33 0.57 -9.53
C SER A 88 -23.08 1.78 -9.01
#